data_AF-Q96S37-F1
#
_entry.id   AF-Q96S37-F1
#
_cell.length_a   1.000
_cell.length_b   1.000
_cell.length_c   1.000
_cell.angle_alpha   90.00
_cell.angle_beta   90.00
_cell.angle_gamma   90.00
#
_symmetry.space_group_name_H-M   'P 1'
#
loop_
_entity.id
_entity.type
_entity.pdbx_description
1 polymer ?
#
loop_
_entity_poly.entity_id
_entity_poly.type
_entity_poly.pdbx_seq_one_letter_code
_entity_poly.pdbx_strand_id
1 'polypeptide(L)'
;MAFSELLDLVGGLGRFQVLQTMALMVSIMWLCTQSMLENFSAAVPSHRCWAPLLDNSTAQASILGSLSPEALLAISIPPGPNQRPHQCRRFRQPQWQLLDPNATATSWSEADTEPCVDGWVYDRSIFTSTIVAKWNLVCDSHALKPMAQSIYLAGILVGAAACGPASDRFGRRLVLTWSYLQMAVMGTAAAFAPAFPVYCLFRFLLAFAVAGVMMNTGTLLMEWTAARARPLVMTLNSLGFSFGHGLTAAVAYGVRDWTLLQLVVSVPFFLCFLYSWWLAESARWLLTTGRLDWGLQELWRVAAINGKGAVQDTLTPEVLLSAMREELSMGQPPASLGTLLRMPGLRFRTCISTLCWFAFGFTFFGLALDLQALGSNIFLLQMFIGVVDIPAKMGALLLLSHLGRRPTLAASLLLAGLCILANTLVPHEMGALRSALAVLGLGGVGAAFTCITIYSSELFPTVLRMTAVGLGQMAARGGAILGPLVRLLGVHGPWLPLLVYGTVPVLSGLAALLLPETQSLPLPDTIQDVQNQAVKKATHGTLGNSVLKSTQF
;
A
#
# COMPACT_ATOMS: atom_id res chain seq x y z
N MET A 1 9.00 25.95 -29.25
CA MET A 1 8.48 25.98 -27.88
C MET A 1 8.47 24.57 -27.34
N ALA A 2 8.72 24.33 -26.06
CA ALA A 2 8.47 23.01 -25.46
C ALA A 2 7.04 22.97 -24.86
N PHE A 3 6.48 21.78 -24.64
CA PHE A 3 5.17 21.66 -23.97
C PHE A 3 5.12 22.36 -22.60
N SER A 4 6.24 22.37 -21.88
CA SER A 4 6.35 23.08 -20.60
C SER A 4 6.10 24.58 -20.73
N GLU A 5 6.53 25.20 -21.85
CA GLU A 5 6.32 26.63 -22.09
C GLU A 5 4.85 26.92 -22.40
N LEU A 6 4.14 26.01 -23.09
CA LEU A 6 2.69 26.11 -23.28
C LEU A 6 1.94 26.09 -21.94
N LEU A 7 2.33 25.21 -21.02
CA LEU A 7 1.74 25.16 -19.68
C LEU A 7 2.03 26.44 -18.87
N ASP A 8 3.23 27.01 -18.99
CA ASP A 8 3.59 28.25 -18.33
C ASP A 8 2.77 29.44 -18.87
N LEU A 9 2.54 29.49 -20.19
CA LEU A 9 1.64 30.46 -20.83
C LEU A 9 0.22 30.38 -20.26
N VAL A 10 -0.32 29.17 -20.11
CA VAL A 10 -1.66 28.92 -19.53
C VAL A 10 -1.70 29.08 -18.00
N GLY A 11 -0.54 29.12 -17.34
CA GLY A 11 -0.37 29.32 -15.91
C GLY A 11 -0.24 28.00 -15.15
N GLY A 12 0.94 27.38 -15.19
CA GLY A 12 1.20 26.04 -14.64
C GLY A 12 1.10 25.85 -13.11
N LEU A 13 0.70 26.90 -12.37
CA LEU A 13 0.48 26.94 -10.91
C LEU A 13 -0.77 27.78 -10.53
N GLY A 14 -1.72 27.91 -11.45
CA GLY A 14 -2.93 28.70 -11.23
C GLY A 14 -4.00 28.02 -10.38
N ARG A 15 -5.17 28.66 -10.31
CA ARG A 15 -6.34 28.18 -9.55
C ARG A 15 -6.79 26.79 -10.02
N PHE A 16 -6.71 26.52 -11.32
CA PHE A 16 -7.07 25.22 -11.87
C PHE A 16 -6.22 24.10 -11.28
N GLN A 17 -4.88 24.26 -11.25
CA GLN A 17 -3.96 23.25 -10.75
C GLN A 17 -4.16 23.01 -9.25
N VAL A 18 -4.43 24.06 -8.46
CA VAL A 18 -4.74 23.92 -7.04
C VAL A 18 -6.03 23.12 -6.83
N LEU A 19 -7.11 23.47 -7.54
CA LEU A 19 -8.39 22.77 -7.45
C LEU A 19 -8.28 21.31 -7.89
N GLN A 20 -7.59 21.04 -9.01
CA GLN A 20 -7.35 19.69 -9.52
C GLN A 20 -6.51 18.87 -8.55
N THR A 21 -5.45 19.46 -7.97
CA THR A 21 -4.60 18.80 -6.97
C THR A 21 -5.39 18.42 -5.73
N MET A 22 -6.21 19.33 -5.20
CA MET A 22 -7.05 19.07 -4.03
C MET A 22 -8.10 17.99 -4.32
N ALA A 23 -8.78 18.06 -5.46
CA ALA A 23 -9.79 17.07 -5.84
C ALA A 23 -9.18 15.66 -5.97
N LEU A 24 -8.03 15.55 -6.63
CA LEU A 24 -7.35 14.27 -6.81
C LEU A 24 -6.74 13.75 -5.51
N MET A 25 -6.20 14.63 -4.65
CA MET A 25 -5.71 14.27 -3.32
C MET A 25 -6.82 13.67 -2.45
N VAL A 26 -8.03 14.25 -2.47
CA VAL A 26 -9.20 13.70 -1.75
C VAL A 26 -9.51 12.28 -2.22
N SER A 27 -9.43 12.02 -3.53
CA SER A 27 -9.65 10.67 -4.06
C SER A 27 -8.61 9.66 -3.57
N ILE A 28 -7.34 10.07 -3.43
CA ILE A 28 -6.26 9.23 -2.89
C ILE A 28 -6.46 8.97 -1.39
N MET A 29 -6.94 9.95 -0.63
CA MET A 29 -7.28 9.77 0.79
C MET A 29 -8.32 8.66 0.97
N TRP A 30 -9.42 8.73 0.22
CA TRP A 30 -10.46 7.69 0.23
C TRP A 30 -9.96 6.35 -0.30
N LEU A 31 -9.07 6.34 -1.29
CA LEU A 31 -8.48 5.11 -1.83
C LEU A 31 -7.65 4.36 -0.77
N CYS A 32 -6.93 5.09 0.07
CA CYS A 32 -6.23 4.50 1.21
C CYS A 32 -7.23 3.82 2.17
N THR A 33 -8.38 4.45 2.43
CA THR A 33 -9.42 3.86 3.30
C THR A 33 -9.97 2.55 2.76
N GLN A 34 -10.18 2.42 1.45
CA GLN A 34 -10.56 1.15 0.82
C GLN A 34 -9.48 0.07 0.97
N SER A 35 -8.21 0.47 0.83
CA SER A 35 -7.08 -0.44 0.89
C SER A 35 -6.78 -0.96 2.29
N MET A 36 -7.00 -0.14 3.31
CA MET A 36 -6.75 -0.48 4.72
C MET A 36 -8.02 -0.95 5.45
N LEU A 37 -9.14 -1.06 4.75
CA LEU A 37 -10.46 -1.40 5.29
C LEU A 37 -10.46 -2.72 6.07
N GLU A 38 -9.73 -3.74 5.57
CA GLU A 38 -9.72 -5.08 6.17
C GLU A 38 -9.06 -5.17 7.54
N ASN A 39 -8.28 -4.16 7.93
CA ASN A 39 -7.79 -4.07 9.31
C ASN A 39 -8.94 -3.99 10.33
N PHE A 40 -10.10 -3.48 9.90
CA PHE A 40 -11.28 -3.29 10.73
C PHE A 40 -12.41 -4.22 10.30
N SER A 41 -12.72 -4.29 9.00
CA SER A 41 -13.81 -5.14 8.50
C SER A 41 -13.51 -6.63 8.68
N ALA A 42 -12.23 -7.02 8.64
CA ALA A 42 -11.74 -8.38 8.86
C ALA A 42 -10.97 -8.54 10.17
N ALA A 43 -11.23 -7.65 11.14
CA ALA A 43 -10.77 -7.85 12.50
C ALA A 43 -11.31 -9.19 13.02
N VAL A 44 -10.44 -9.98 13.65
CA VAL A 44 -10.80 -11.21 14.34
C VAL A 44 -11.21 -10.83 15.76
N PRO A 45 -12.50 -10.88 16.11
CA PRO A 45 -12.93 -10.67 17.49
C PRO A 45 -12.56 -11.87 18.37
N SER A 46 -12.51 -11.65 19.68
CA SER A 46 -12.49 -12.73 20.66
C SER A 46 -13.66 -13.67 20.39
N HIS A 47 -13.38 -14.96 20.35
CA HIS A 47 -14.36 -15.98 20.04
C HIS A 47 -14.15 -17.22 20.87
N ARG A 48 -15.23 -17.98 21.01
CA ARG A 48 -15.26 -19.29 21.64
C ARG A 48 -16.23 -20.19 20.88
N CYS A 49 -16.13 -21.50 21.11
CA CYS A 49 -17.15 -22.41 20.61
C CYS A 49 -18.52 -22.08 21.21
N TRP A 50 -19.56 -22.27 20.41
CA TRP A 50 -20.92 -22.39 20.93
C TRP A 50 -21.04 -23.70 21.72
N ALA A 51 -21.60 -23.62 22.92
CA ALA A 51 -21.80 -24.77 23.79
C ALA A 51 -23.27 -24.85 24.24
N PRO A 52 -23.96 -25.99 24.04
CA PRO A 52 -25.37 -26.11 24.37
C PRO A 52 -25.71 -25.69 25.81
N LEU A 53 -24.95 -26.16 26.80
CA LEU A 53 -25.21 -25.85 28.21
C LEU A 53 -24.96 -24.39 28.60
N LEU A 54 -24.19 -23.65 27.80
CA LEU A 54 -23.83 -22.26 28.09
C LEU A 54 -24.69 -21.27 27.31
N ASP A 55 -25.02 -21.60 26.06
CA ASP A 55 -25.62 -20.68 25.10
C ASP A 55 -27.08 -21.03 24.74
N ASN A 56 -27.54 -22.24 25.07
CA ASN A 56 -28.92 -22.63 24.87
C ASN A 56 -29.72 -22.52 26.19
N SER A 57 -30.60 -21.52 26.25
CA SER A 57 -31.45 -21.26 27.42
C SER A 57 -32.27 -22.48 27.88
N THR A 58 -32.71 -23.34 26.95
CA THR A 58 -33.48 -24.55 27.29
C THR A 58 -32.61 -25.62 27.93
N ALA A 59 -31.34 -25.73 27.50
CA ALA A 59 -30.39 -26.66 28.10
C ALA A 59 -29.96 -26.19 29.49
N GLN A 60 -29.80 -24.88 29.71
CA GLN A 60 -29.54 -24.32 31.05
C GLN A 60 -30.67 -24.63 32.04
N ALA A 61 -31.93 -24.54 31.61
CA ALA A 61 -33.09 -24.82 32.45
C ALA A 61 -33.16 -26.30 32.91
N SER A 62 -32.48 -27.22 32.23
CA SER A 62 -32.45 -28.64 32.61
C SER A 62 -31.52 -28.95 33.78
N ILE A 63 -30.64 -28.03 34.18
CA ILE A 63 -29.71 -28.21 35.29
C ILE A 63 -30.40 -27.78 36.61
N LEU A 64 -30.51 -28.70 37.57
CA LEU A 64 -30.94 -28.42 38.94
C LEU A 64 -29.86 -27.60 39.68
N GLY A 65 -29.93 -26.27 39.57
CA GLY A 65 -29.05 -25.34 40.28
C GLY A 65 -28.53 -24.24 39.37
N SER A 66 -28.66 -22.98 39.80
CA SER A 66 -28.13 -21.82 39.08
C SER A 66 -26.59 -21.80 39.17
N LEU A 67 -25.92 -22.52 38.27
CA LEU A 67 -24.47 -22.42 38.09
C LEU A 67 -24.11 -21.03 37.58
N SER A 68 -22.94 -20.52 38.00
CA SER A 68 -22.42 -19.28 37.45
C SER A 68 -22.03 -19.45 35.96
N PRO A 69 -22.08 -18.38 35.15
CA PRO A 69 -21.62 -18.44 33.75
C PRO A 69 -20.17 -18.91 33.62
N GLU A 70 -19.32 -18.61 34.60
CA GLU A 70 -17.92 -19.03 34.66
C GLU A 70 -17.79 -20.54 34.88
N ALA A 71 -18.58 -21.10 35.78
CA ALA A 71 -18.63 -22.54 36.04
C ALA A 71 -19.08 -23.30 34.78
N LEU A 72 -20.14 -22.81 34.11
CA LEU A 72 -20.62 -23.39 32.86
C LEU A 72 -19.58 -23.31 31.72
N LEU A 73 -18.80 -22.23 31.68
CA LEU A 73 -17.74 -22.05 30.69
C LEU A 73 -16.57 -23.01 30.95
N ALA A 74 -16.16 -23.17 32.22
CA ALA A 74 -15.07 -24.07 32.61
C ALA A 74 -15.37 -25.55 32.29
N ILE A 75 -16.61 -26.02 32.49
CA ILE A 75 -16.99 -27.41 32.18
C ILE A 75 -17.22 -27.65 30.69
N SER A 76 -17.48 -26.60 29.91
CA SER A 76 -17.86 -26.72 28.49
C SER A 76 -16.67 -26.51 27.55
N ILE A 77 -15.70 -25.68 27.95
CA ILE A 77 -14.60 -25.25 27.08
C ILE A 77 -13.27 -25.42 27.83
N PRO A 78 -12.29 -26.13 27.26
CA PRO A 78 -10.99 -26.28 27.87
C PRO A 78 -10.27 -24.93 28.00
N PRO A 79 -9.36 -24.78 28.98
CA PRO A 79 -8.47 -23.63 29.03
C PRO A 79 -7.53 -23.66 27.82
N GLY A 80 -7.49 -22.55 27.09
CA GLY A 80 -6.53 -22.26 26.02
C GLY A 80 -5.30 -21.50 26.52
N PRO A 81 -4.53 -20.89 25.60
CA PRO A 81 -3.37 -20.08 25.98
C PRO A 81 -3.78 -18.93 26.90
N ASN A 82 -3.02 -18.72 27.99
CA ASN A 82 -3.24 -17.71 29.03
C ASN A 82 -4.47 -17.91 29.94
N GLN A 83 -4.89 -19.16 30.20
CA GLN A 83 -6.06 -19.50 31.04
C GLN A 83 -7.42 -18.95 30.55
N ARG A 84 -7.46 -18.44 29.30
CA ARG A 84 -8.71 -18.03 28.64
C ARG A 84 -9.37 -19.25 27.98
N PRO A 85 -10.68 -19.25 27.72
CA PRO A 85 -11.31 -20.34 26.97
C PRO A 85 -10.59 -20.61 25.65
N HIS A 86 -10.40 -21.88 25.33
CA HIS A 86 -9.85 -22.31 24.05
C HIS A 86 -10.76 -21.82 22.91
N GLN A 87 -10.16 -21.15 21.93
CA GLN A 87 -10.91 -20.43 20.89
C GLN A 87 -11.55 -21.37 19.84
N CYS A 88 -10.95 -22.55 19.65
CA CYS A 88 -11.26 -23.46 18.53
C CYS A 88 -11.73 -24.85 18.93
N ARG A 89 -11.84 -25.15 20.22
CA ARG A 89 -12.20 -26.48 20.72
C ARG A 89 -13.12 -26.36 21.93
N ARG A 90 -14.02 -27.32 22.06
CA ARG A 90 -14.91 -27.50 23.21
C ARG A 90 -14.80 -28.94 23.70
N PHE A 91 -15.30 -29.20 24.90
CA PHE A 91 -15.44 -30.58 25.36
C PHE A 91 -16.61 -31.26 24.64
N ARG A 92 -16.42 -32.53 24.25
CA ARG A 92 -17.48 -33.38 23.67
C ARG A 92 -18.63 -33.58 24.64
N GLN A 93 -18.27 -33.79 25.91
CA GLN A 93 -19.20 -33.91 27.03
C GLN A 93 -18.77 -32.93 28.13
N PRO A 94 -19.72 -32.28 28.82
CA PRO A 94 -19.41 -31.37 29.92
C PRO A 94 -18.58 -32.07 31.00
N GLN A 95 -17.42 -31.50 31.31
CA GLN A 95 -16.49 -32.08 32.28
C GLN A 95 -16.83 -31.58 33.69
N TRP A 96 -17.87 -32.15 34.29
CA TRP A 96 -18.38 -31.77 35.62
C TRP A 96 -17.32 -31.84 36.73
N GLN A 97 -16.33 -32.72 36.57
CA GLN A 97 -15.19 -32.89 37.49
C GLN A 97 -14.40 -31.59 37.68
N LEU A 98 -14.41 -30.68 36.69
CA LEU A 98 -13.73 -29.38 36.79
C LEU A 98 -14.41 -28.39 37.75
N LEU A 99 -15.61 -28.70 38.24
CA LEU A 99 -16.25 -27.92 39.31
C LEU A 99 -15.69 -28.25 40.68
N ASP A 100 -15.06 -29.42 40.84
CA ASP A 100 -14.49 -29.82 42.12
C ASP A 100 -13.26 -28.96 42.43
N PRO A 101 -13.17 -28.32 43.60
CA PRO A 101 -12.04 -27.48 43.96
C PRO A 101 -10.70 -28.24 44.05
N ASN A 102 -10.75 -29.57 44.16
CA ASN A 102 -9.57 -30.45 44.17
C ASN A 102 -9.13 -30.91 42.76
N ALA A 103 -9.91 -30.63 41.71
CA ALA A 103 -9.54 -31.03 40.35
C ALA A 103 -8.49 -30.07 39.77
N THR A 104 -7.42 -30.63 39.21
CA THR A 104 -6.44 -29.86 38.43
C THR A 104 -7.04 -29.53 37.06
N ALA A 105 -6.87 -28.29 36.59
CA ALA A 105 -7.39 -27.79 35.31
C ALA A 105 -6.90 -28.57 34.06
N THR A 106 -6.00 -29.55 34.23
CA THR A 106 -5.41 -30.40 33.21
C THR A 106 -5.87 -31.85 33.29
N SER A 107 -6.89 -32.19 34.10
CA SER A 107 -7.38 -33.59 34.25
C SER A 107 -8.24 -34.08 33.08
N TRP A 108 -8.12 -33.47 31.90
CA TRP A 108 -8.85 -33.86 30.69
C TRP A 108 -7.87 -34.23 29.58
N SER A 109 -8.29 -35.16 28.72
CA SER A 109 -7.49 -35.61 27.58
C SER A 109 -7.88 -34.84 26.31
N GLU A 110 -6.99 -34.76 25.32
CA GLU A 110 -7.36 -34.20 24.00
C GLU A 110 -8.52 -34.98 23.35
N ALA A 111 -8.68 -36.27 23.66
CA ALA A 111 -9.78 -37.11 23.18
C ALA A 111 -11.15 -36.67 23.71
N ASP A 112 -11.18 -35.96 24.83
CA ASP A 112 -12.40 -35.36 25.41
C ASP A 112 -12.81 -34.07 24.69
N THR A 113 -11.97 -33.57 23.77
CA THR A 113 -12.23 -32.34 23.02
C THR A 113 -12.66 -32.61 21.58
N GLU A 114 -13.42 -31.67 21.03
CA GLU A 114 -13.81 -31.65 19.62
C GLU A 114 -13.72 -30.21 19.08
N PRO A 115 -13.58 -30.04 17.74
CA PRO A 115 -13.71 -28.72 17.13
C PRO A 115 -15.11 -28.13 17.36
N CYS A 116 -15.25 -26.82 17.19
CA CYS A 116 -16.55 -26.15 17.31
C CYS A 116 -17.51 -26.58 16.18
N VAL A 117 -18.29 -27.65 16.36
CA VAL A 117 -19.21 -28.17 15.32
C VAL A 117 -20.48 -27.35 15.18
N ASP A 118 -21.00 -26.80 16.28
CA ASP A 118 -22.26 -26.03 16.31
C ASP A 118 -22.04 -24.52 16.08
N GLY A 119 -20.84 -24.14 15.64
CA GLY A 119 -20.48 -22.75 15.37
C GLY A 119 -19.82 -22.03 16.55
N TRP A 120 -19.82 -20.70 16.47
CA TRP A 120 -19.00 -19.82 17.32
C TRP A 120 -19.83 -18.70 17.93
N VAL A 121 -19.43 -18.28 19.13
CA VAL A 121 -19.90 -17.07 19.78
C VAL A 121 -18.79 -16.02 19.73
N TYR A 122 -19.06 -14.92 19.05
CA TYR A 122 -18.13 -13.80 18.90
C TYR A 122 -18.43 -12.67 19.88
N ASP A 123 -17.39 -12.09 20.45
CA ASP A 123 -17.47 -10.89 21.26
C ASP A 123 -17.79 -9.68 20.38
N ARG A 124 -18.91 -9.01 20.69
CA ARG A 124 -19.41 -7.85 19.95
C ARG A 124 -19.12 -6.50 20.63
N SER A 125 -18.30 -6.49 21.68
CA SER A 125 -17.98 -5.28 22.44
C SER A 125 -17.21 -4.23 21.62
N ILE A 126 -16.25 -4.68 20.80
CA ILE A 126 -15.44 -3.80 19.95
C ILE A 126 -16.14 -3.62 18.61
N PHE A 127 -16.39 -4.71 17.88
CA PHE A 127 -17.04 -4.70 16.57
C PHE A 127 -18.41 -5.36 16.64
N THR A 128 -19.43 -4.72 16.08
CA THR A 128 -20.79 -5.30 16.05
C THR A 128 -20.87 -6.51 15.14
N SER A 129 -20.15 -6.47 14.03
CA SER A 129 -20.06 -7.54 13.03
C SER A 129 -18.80 -7.36 12.19
N THR A 130 -18.12 -8.46 11.88
CA THR A 130 -16.95 -8.50 10.97
C THR A 130 -17.15 -9.56 9.89
N ILE A 131 -16.38 -9.49 8.80
CA ILE A 131 -16.42 -10.55 7.77
C ILE A 131 -16.01 -11.91 8.33
N VAL A 132 -15.11 -11.89 9.32
CA VAL A 132 -14.65 -13.08 10.04
C VAL A 132 -15.81 -13.70 10.81
N ALA A 133 -16.60 -12.89 11.52
CA ALA A 133 -17.76 -13.36 12.27
C ALA A 133 -18.92 -13.80 11.37
N LYS A 134 -19.13 -13.15 10.21
CA LYS A 134 -20.21 -13.49 9.28
C LYS A 134 -20.02 -14.85 8.61
N TRP A 135 -18.81 -15.15 8.15
CA TRP A 135 -18.50 -16.38 7.40
C TRP A 135 -17.64 -17.37 8.18
N ASN A 136 -17.48 -17.18 9.50
CA ASN A 136 -16.71 -18.04 10.39
C ASN A 136 -15.30 -18.34 9.88
N LEU A 137 -14.51 -17.29 9.62
CA LEU A 137 -13.15 -17.37 9.07
C LEU A 137 -12.08 -17.55 10.17
N VAL A 138 -12.35 -18.44 11.14
CA VAL A 138 -11.50 -18.72 12.30
C VAL A 138 -11.05 -20.18 12.33
N CYS A 139 -10.02 -20.50 13.11
CA CYS A 139 -9.53 -21.86 13.29
C CYS A 139 -9.11 -22.50 11.95
N ASP A 140 -9.80 -23.55 11.49
CA ASP A 140 -9.49 -24.25 10.23
C ASP A 140 -9.57 -23.32 9.01
N SER A 141 -10.42 -22.29 9.06
CA SER A 141 -10.61 -21.32 7.99
C SER A 141 -9.80 -20.02 8.21
N HIS A 142 -8.93 -19.96 9.23
CA HIS A 142 -8.11 -18.77 9.53
C HIS A 142 -7.26 -18.31 8.33
N ALA A 143 -6.79 -19.24 7.49
CA ALA A 143 -5.97 -18.93 6.33
C ALA A 143 -6.72 -18.11 5.24
N LEU A 144 -8.05 -18.10 5.27
CA LEU A 144 -8.85 -17.39 4.28
C LEU A 144 -8.76 -15.86 4.40
N LYS A 145 -8.55 -15.32 5.62
CA LYS A 145 -8.36 -13.87 5.83
C LYS A 145 -7.12 -13.34 5.09
N PRO A 146 -5.88 -13.83 5.34
CA PRO A 146 -4.71 -13.38 4.60
C PRO A 146 -4.80 -13.70 3.10
N MET A 147 -5.47 -14.79 2.72
CA MET A 147 -5.72 -15.11 1.32
C MET A 147 -6.60 -14.04 0.63
N ALA A 148 -7.67 -13.56 1.27
CA ALA A 148 -8.50 -12.48 0.73
C ALA A 148 -7.69 -11.19 0.52
N GLN A 149 -6.80 -10.86 1.46
CA GLN A 149 -5.89 -9.72 1.34
C GLN A 149 -4.91 -9.89 0.17
N SER A 150 -4.34 -11.08 -0.02
CA SER A 150 -3.50 -11.39 -1.19
C SER A 150 -4.29 -11.33 -2.50
N ILE A 151 -5.53 -11.79 -2.54
CA ILE A 151 -6.42 -11.69 -3.71
C ILE A 151 -6.69 -10.22 -4.05
N TYR A 152 -7.00 -9.39 -3.03
CA TYR A 152 -7.15 -7.95 -3.21
C TYR A 152 -5.89 -7.32 -3.84
N LEU A 153 -4.70 -7.64 -3.31
CA LEU A 153 -3.43 -7.11 -3.82
C LEU A 153 -3.10 -7.63 -5.24
N ALA A 154 -3.50 -8.86 -5.57
CA ALA A 154 -3.40 -9.39 -6.93
C ALA A 154 -4.30 -8.62 -7.90
N GLY A 155 -5.47 -8.19 -7.46
CA GLY A 155 -6.35 -7.28 -8.22
C GLY A 155 -5.65 -5.97 -8.60
N ILE A 156 -4.90 -5.36 -7.66
CA ILE A 156 -4.10 -4.15 -7.94
C ILE A 156 -3.03 -4.43 -9.02
N LEU A 157 -2.35 -5.57 -8.96
CA LEU A 157 -1.32 -5.93 -9.93
C LEU A 157 -1.92 -6.10 -11.34
N VAL A 158 -3.00 -6.85 -11.46
CA VAL A 158 -3.70 -7.06 -12.74
C VAL A 158 -4.27 -5.74 -13.27
N GLY A 159 -4.85 -4.92 -12.38
CA GLY A 159 -5.32 -3.58 -12.69
C GLY A 159 -4.21 -2.68 -13.23
N ALA A 160 -3.03 -2.68 -12.61
CA ALA A 160 -1.91 -1.87 -13.08
C ALA A 160 -1.45 -2.27 -14.49
N ALA A 161 -1.41 -3.58 -14.77
CA ALA A 161 -1.04 -4.10 -16.10
C ALA A 161 -2.08 -3.75 -17.19
N ALA A 162 -3.37 -3.65 -16.84
CA ALA A 162 -4.45 -3.37 -17.78
C ALA A 162 -4.75 -1.86 -17.93
N CYS A 163 -4.83 -1.12 -16.82
CA CYS A 163 -5.20 0.29 -16.79
C CYS A 163 -4.14 1.20 -17.41
N GLY A 164 -2.85 0.82 -17.38
CA GLY A 164 -1.78 1.57 -18.04
C GLY A 164 -2.02 1.68 -19.56
N PRO A 165 -1.97 0.57 -20.31
CA PRO A 165 -2.26 0.57 -21.75
C PRO A 165 -3.65 1.14 -22.09
N ALA A 166 -4.65 0.89 -21.25
CA ALA A 166 -5.99 1.46 -21.43
C ALA A 166 -5.95 3.00 -21.37
N SER A 167 -5.20 3.58 -20.43
CA SER A 167 -5.08 5.05 -20.31
C SER A 167 -4.38 5.69 -21.49
N ASP A 168 -3.40 4.99 -22.08
CA ASP A 168 -2.70 5.45 -23.28
C ASP A 168 -3.59 5.39 -24.53
N ARG A 169 -4.50 4.40 -24.60
CA ARG A 169 -5.40 4.23 -25.74
C ARG A 169 -6.66 5.11 -25.66
N PHE A 170 -7.31 5.17 -24.50
CA PHE A 170 -8.62 5.79 -24.34
C PHE A 170 -8.60 7.16 -23.68
N GLY A 171 -7.48 7.53 -23.04
CA GLY A 171 -7.35 8.78 -22.31
C GLY A 171 -7.35 8.57 -20.81
N ARG A 172 -6.78 9.53 -20.08
CA ARG A 172 -6.54 9.42 -18.64
C ARG A 172 -7.82 9.72 -17.88
N ARG A 173 -8.57 10.74 -18.31
CA ARG A 173 -9.85 11.11 -17.67
C ARG A 173 -10.85 9.98 -17.79
N LEU A 174 -11.02 9.40 -18.99
CA LEU A 174 -12.01 8.36 -19.22
C LEU A 174 -11.73 7.11 -18.36
N VAL A 175 -10.48 6.64 -18.34
CA VAL A 175 -10.09 5.48 -17.53
C VAL A 175 -10.21 5.79 -16.04
N LEU A 176 -9.87 7.00 -15.59
CA LEU A 176 -10.05 7.45 -14.21
C LEU A 176 -11.53 7.47 -13.80
N THR A 177 -12.40 8.08 -14.62
CA THR A 177 -13.86 8.14 -14.41
C THR A 177 -14.45 6.73 -14.31
N TRP A 178 -14.10 5.84 -15.24
CA TRP A 178 -14.56 4.45 -15.18
C TRP A 178 -14.02 3.71 -13.95
N SER A 179 -12.78 3.97 -13.55
CA SER A 179 -12.19 3.39 -12.34
C SER A 179 -12.94 3.84 -11.08
N TYR A 180 -13.35 5.11 -10.97
CA TYR A 180 -14.18 5.57 -9.85
C TYR A 180 -15.53 4.87 -9.80
N LEU A 181 -16.20 4.74 -10.96
CA LEU A 181 -17.48 4.03 -11.03
C LEU A 181 -17.33 2.57 -10.63
N GLN A 182 -16.31 1.88 -11.17
CA GLN A 182 -16.03 0.48 -10.85
C GLN A 182 -15.72 0.32 -9.36
N MET A 183 -14.93 1.21 -8.76
CA MET A 183 -14.67 1.17 -7.31
C MET A 183 -15.95 1.33 -6.50
N ALA A 184 -16.80 2.29 -6.87
CA ALA A 184 -18.05 2.56 -6.17
C ALA A 184 -19.02 1.36 -6.26
N VAL A 185 -19.24 0.82 -7.45
CA VAL A 185 -20.15 -0.29 -7.70
C VAL A 185 -19.62 -1.59 -7.07
N MET A 186 -18.37 -1.96 -7.31
CA MET A 186 -17.79 -3.21 -6.77
C MET A 186 -17.66 -3.16 -5.24
N GLY A 187 -17.31 -2.01 -4.67
CA GLY A 187 -17.26 -1.84 -3.22
C GLY A 187 -18.65 -1.92 -2.57
N THR A 188 -19.67 -1.34 -3.21
CA THR A 188 -21.07 -1.48 -2.74
C THR A 188 -21.56 -2.91 -2.86
N ALA A 189 -21.26 -3.59 -3.97
CA ALA A 189 -21.60 -5.01 -4.17
C ALA A 189 -20.91 -5.92 -3.14
N ALA A 190 -19.68 -5.62 -2.73
CA ALA A 190 -18.97 -6.35 -1.69
C ALA A 190 -19.68 -6.29 -0.33
N ALA A 191 -20.34 -5.19 0.01
CA ALA A 191 -21.11 -5.07 1.26
C ALA A 191 -22.30 -6.05 1.32
N PHE A 192 -22.91 -6.33 0.17
CA PHE A 192 -24.07 -7.23 0.04
C PHE A 192 -23.69 -8.64 -0.41
N ALA A 193 -22.40 -8.99 -0.40
CA ALA A 193 -21.96 -10.32 -0.81
C ALA A 193 -22.63 -11.42 0.05
N PRO A 194 -23.25 -12.44 -0.58
CA PRO A 194 -23.90 -13.53 0.15
C PRO A 194 -22.86 -14.52 0.69
N ALA A 195 -21.82 -14.80 -0.09
CA ALA A 195 -20.79 -15.79 0.22
C ALA A 195 -19.40 -15.16 0.18
N PHE A 196 -18.48 -15.74 0.96
CA PHE A 196 -17.10 -15.27 1.05
C PHE A 196 -16.34 -15.26 -0.29
N PRO A 197 -16.43 -16.28 -1.18
CA PRO A 197 -15.78 -16.21 -2.50
C PRO A 197 -16.30 -15.07 -3.38
N VAL A 198 -17.59 -14.75 -3.28
CA VAL A 198 -18.22 -13.63 -4.00
C VAL A 198 -17.70 -12.29 -3.46
N TYR A 199 -17.54 -12.19 -2.14
CA TYR A 199 -16.88 -11.04 -1.51
C TYR A 199 -15.44 -10.86 -2.02
N CYS A 200 -14.65 -11.94 -2.07
CA CYS A 200 -13.28 -11.91 -2.61
C CYS A 200 -13.24 -11.48 -4.08
N LEU A 201 -14.18 -11.94 -4.90
CA LEU A 201 -14.29 -11.52 -6.31
C LEU A 201 -14.57 -10.02 -6.43
N PHE A 202 -15.54 -9.49 -5.67
CA PHE A 202 -15.82 -8.05 -5.69
C PHE A 202 -14.66 -7.22 -5.13
N ARG A 203 -13.96 -7.70 -4.10
CA ARG A 203 -12.74 -7.08 -3.59
C ARG A 203 -11.62 -7.07 -4.63
N PHE A 204 -11.44 -8.14 -5.40
CA PHE A 204 -10.48 -8.19 -6.49
C PHE A 204 -10.81 -7.16 -7.58
N LEU A 205 -12.08 -7.09 -8.01
CA LEU A 205 -12.54 -6.15 -9.04
C LEU A 205 -12.51 -4.70 -8.56
N LEU A 206 -12.75 -4.44 -7.28
CA LEU A 206 -12.53 -3.15 -6.62
C LEU A 206 -11.05 -2.77 -6.69
N ALA A 207 -10.15 -3.68 -6.31
CA ALA A 207 -8.72 -3.46 -6.28
C ALA A 207 -8.10 -3.25 -7.67
N PHE A 208 -8.66 -3.89 -8.70
CA PHE A 208 -8.33 -3.61 -10.10
C PHE A 208 -8.51 -2.12 -10.42
N ALA A 209 -9.63 -1.54 -9.99
CA ALA A 209 -9.93 -0.13 -10.23
C ALA A 209 -9.09 0.82 -9.35
N VAL A 210 -8.67 0.39 -8.16
CA VAL A 210 -7.71 1.12 -7.31
C VAL A 210 -6.42 1.41 -8.08
N ALA A 211 -5.89 0.45 -8.84
CA ALA A 211 -4.71 0.67 -9.67
C ALA A 211 -4.94 1.73 -10.75
N GLY A 212 -6.10 1.68 -11.42
CA GLY A 212 -6.52 2.67 -12.40
C GLY A 212 -6.58 4.08 -11.81
N VAL A 213 -7.16 4.24 -10.62
CA VAL A 213 -7.19 5.54 -9.93
C VAL A 213 -5.78 6.03 -9.58
N MET A 214 -4.94 5.19 -8.97
CA MET A 214 -3.59 5.57 -8.56
C MET A 214 -2.74 6.03 -9.76
N MET A 215 -2.75 5.27 -10.86
CA MET A 215 -1.94 5.57 -12.03
C MET A 215 -2.42 6.84 -12.75
N ASN A 216 -3.71 6.92 -13.06
CA ASN A 216 -4.24 8.05 -13.83
C ASN A 216 -4.22 9.35 -13.02
N THR A 217 -4.42 9.29 -11.71
CA THR A 217 -4.30 10.47 -10.83
C THR A 217 -2.89 11.06 -10.88
N GLY A 218 -1.86 10.23 -10.69
CA GLY A 218 -0.47 10.68 -10.74
C GLY A 218 -0.10 11.28 -12.10
N THR A 219 -0.51 10.62 -13.19
CA THR A 219 -0.25 11.09 -14.56
C THR A 219 -0.95 12.43 -14.84
N LEU A 220 -2.24 12.55 -14.51
CA LEU A 220 -3.02 13.77 -14.77
C LEU A 220 -2.44 14.98 -14.04
N LEU A 221 -2.03 14.79 -12.78
CA LEU A 221 -1.36 15.82 -11.99
C LEU A 221 -0.05 16.28 -12.64
N MET A 222 0.76 15.35 -13.12
CA MET A 222 2.06 15.67 -13.72
C MET A 222 1.95 16.37 -15.08
N GLU A 223 0.93 16.02 -15.86
CA GLU A 223 0.70 16.57 -17.21
C GLU A 223 0.12 17.99 -17.17
N TRP A 224 -0.61 18.36 -16.10
CA TRP A 224 -1.16 19.71 -15.92
C TRP A 224 -0.30 20.66 -15.05
N THR A 225 0.73 20.12 -14.40
CA THR A 225 1.63 20.87 -13.51
C THR A 225 2.94 21.25 -14.22
N ALA A 226 3.34 22.52 -14.10
CA ALA A 226 4.62 23.00 -14.61
C ALA A 226 5.81 22.24 -13.99
N ALA A 227 6.88 22.06 -14.76
CA ALA A 227 8.03 21.25 -14.36
C ALA A 227 8.61 21.64 -12.99
N ARG A 228 8.64 22.94 -12.67
CA ARG A 228 9.14 23.49 -11.39
C ARG A 228 8.28 23.10 -10.17
N ALA A 229 6.97 22.89 -10.37
CA ALA A 229 6.01 22.61 -9.31
C ALA A 229 5.72 21.10 -9.13
N ARG A 230 6.12 20.27 -10.08
CA ARG A 230 5.88 18.81 -10.06
C ARG A 230 6.31 18.14 -8.75
N PRO A 231 7.50 18.40 -8.17
CA PRO A 231 7.89 17.77 -6.91
C PRO A 231 6.90 18.08 -5.78
N LEU A 232 6.52 19.35 -5.62
CA LEU A 232 5.56 19.78 -4.60
C LEU A 232 4.20 19.10 -4.76
N VAL A 233 3.65 19.09 -5.97
CA VAL A 233 2.34 18.47 -6.26
C VAL A 233 2.37 16.96 -6.03
N MET A 234 3.46 16.28 -6.40
CA MET A 234 3.63 14.85 -6.15
C MET A 234 3.78 14.54 -4.67
N THR A 235 4.47 15.39 -3.90
CA THR A 235 4.55 15.25 -2.45
C THR A 235 3.18 15.43 -1.81
N LEU A 236 2.41 16.45 -2.20
CA LEU A 236 1.04 16.68 -1.71
C LEU A 236 0.12 15.48 -2.00
N ASN A 237 0.16 14.97 -3.23
CA ASN A 237 -0.57 13.75 -3.59
C ASN A 237 -0.15 12.54 -2.74
N SER A 238 1.15 12.40 -2.47
CA SER A 238 1.69 11.32 -1.63
C SER A 238 1.29 11.42 -0.16
N LEU A 239 1.09 12.65 0.35
CA LEU A 239 0.55 12.90 1.69
C LEU A 239 -0.93 12.50 1.78
N GLY A 240 -1.66 12.47 0.67
CA GLY A 240 -3.03 11.95 0.60
C GLY A 240 -3.14 10.53 1.17
N PHE A 241 -2.13 9.67 0.94
CA PHE A 241 -2.10 8.33 1.57
C PHE A 241 -1.98 8.41 3.09
N SER A 242 -1.10 9.28 3.60
CA SER A 242 -0.87 9.43 5.05
C SER A 242 -2.12 9.96 5.77
N PHE A 243 -2.79 10.97 5.20
CA PHE A 243 -4.08 11.42 5.69
C PHE A 243 -5.16 10.36 5.57
N GLY A 244 -5.11 9.54 4.51
CA GLY A 244 -5.97 8.38 4.33
C GLY A 244 -5.86 7.36 5.46
N HIS A 245 -4.67 7.12 6.01
CA HIS A 245 -4.50 6.25 7.19
C HIS A 245 -5.27 6.79 8.40
N GLY A 246 -5.14 8.08 8.71
CA GLY A 246 -5.87 8.73 9.79
C GLY A 246 -7.39 8.74 9.55
N LEU A 247 -7.82 9.00 8.31
CA LEU A 247 -9.22 8.95 7.91
C LEU A 247 -9.80 7.54 8.09
N THR A 248 -9.05 6.50 7.71
CA THR A 248 -9.46 5.10 7.90
C THR A 248 -9.74 4.81 9.37
N ALA A 249 -8.83 5.24 10.26
CA ALA A 249 -8.99 5.04 11.70
C ALA A 249 -10.23 5.78 12.25
N ALA A 250 -10.44 7.02 11.83
CA ALA A 250 -11.58 7.82 12.25
C ALA A 250 -12.92 7.23 11.80
N VAL A 251 -13.02 6.85 10.52
CA VAL A 251 -14.25 6.25 9.95
C VAL A 251 -14.54 4.90 10.59
N ALA A 252 -13.53 4.04 10.76
CA ALA A 252 -13.71 2.74 11.40
C ALA A 252 -14.04 2.83 12.89
N TYR A 253 -13.57 3.87 13.60
CA TYR A 253 -13.94 4.09 14.99
C TYR A 253 -15.43 4.44 15.14
N GLY A 254 -15.95 5.27 14.23
CA GLY A 254 -17.36 5.68 14.19
C GLY A 254 -18.30 4.60 13.65
N VAL A 255 -17.84 3.77 12.70
CA VAL A 255 -18.63 2.73 12.04
C VAL A 255 -18.00 1.36 12.26
N ARG A 256 -18.58 0.58 13.16
CA ARG A 256 -18.02 -0.70 13.62
C ARG A 256 -18.69 -1.94 13.04
N ASP A 257 -19.68 -1.74 12.18
CA ASP A 257 -20.28 -2.81 11.39
C ASP A 257 -19.58 -2.90 10.04
N TRP A 258 -19.09 -4.08 9.66
CA TRP A 258 -18.32 -4.22 8.42
C TRP A 258 -19.12 -3.90 7.16
N THR A 259 -20.44 -4.15 7.12
CA THR A 259 -21.28 -3.86 5.94
C THR A 259 -21.43 -2.36 5.78
N LEU A 260 -21.79 -1.67 6.86
CA LEU A 260 -21.94 -0.22 6.86
C LEU A 260 -20.59 0.46 6.62
N LEU A 261 -19.50 -0.07 7.18
CA LEU A 261 -18.15 0.45 6.99
C LEU A 261 -17.73 0.35 5.51
N GLN A 262 -17.98 -0.80 4.87
CA GLN A 262 -17.73 -0.97 3.42
C GLN A 262 -18.56 0.03 2.60
N LEU A 263 -19.83 0.25 2.93
CA LEU A 263 -20.69 1.23 2.25
C LEU A 263 -20.19 2.66 2.42
N VAL A 264 -19.91 3.09 3.66
CA VAL A 264 -19.44 4.45 3.98
C VAL A 264 -18.13 4.76 3.25
N VAL A 265 -17.24 3.79 3.13
CA VAL A 265 -15.96 3.94 2.42
C VAL A 265 -16.17 3.89 0.89
N SER A 266 -17.22 3.26 0.38
CA SER A 266 -17.54 3.17 -1.05
C SER A 266 -18.32 4.36 -1.60
N VAL A 267 -19.21 4.97 -0.81
CA VAL A 267 -20.07 6.10 -1.23
C VAL A 267 -19.28 7.31 -1.79
N PRO A 268 -18.16 7.76 -1.17
CA PRO A 268 -17.37 8.87 -1.70
C PRO A 268 -16.87 8.66 -3.13
N PHE A 269 -16.74 7.42 -3.62
CA PHE A 269 -16.33 7.16 -5.00
C PHE A 269 -17.44 7.44 -6.02
N PHE A 270 -18.73 7.39 -5.63
CA PHE A 270 -19.81 7.92 -6.48
C PHE A 270 -19.68 9.44 -6.65
N LEU A 271 -19.34 10.16 -5.57
CA LEU A 271 -19.04 11.59 -5.66
C LEU A 271 -17.80 11.85 -6.54
N CYS A 272 -16.78 10.98 -6.43
CA CYS A 272 -15.60 11.03 -7.30
C CYS A 272 -15.93 10.82 -8.76
N PHE A 273 -16.80 9.86 -9.06
CA PHE A 273 -17.31 9.65 -10.41
C PHE A 273 -18.02 10.90 -10.95
N LEU A 274 -18.94 11.49 -10.17
CA LEU A 274 -19.68 12.68 -10.61
C LEU A 274 -18.78 13.89 -10.87
N TYR A 275 -17.84 14.20 -9.97
CA TYR A 275 -16.94 15.33 -10.21
C TYR A 275 -15.90 15.03 -11.30
N SER A 276 -15.61 13.76 -11.61
CA SER A 276 -14.57 13.43 -12.59
C SER A 276 -14.85 13.96 -14.00
N TRP A 277 -16.12 14.26 -14.33
CA TRP A 277 -16.49 14.96 -15.56
C TRP A 277 -15.96 16.40 -15.63
N TRP A 278 -15.73 17.04 -14.49
CA TRP A 278 -15.10 18.36 -14.44
C TRP A 278 -13.61 18.31 -14.75
N LEU A 279 -12.93 17.17 -14.54
CA LEU A 279 -11.49 17.05 -14.79
C LEU A 279 -11.18 17.34 -16.27
N ALA A 280 -10.08 18.05 -16.51
CA ALA A 280 -9.56 18.24 -17.86
C ALA A 280 -8.77 17.00 -18.28
N GLU A 281 -9.02 16.52 -19.49
CA GLU A 281 -8.19 15.46 -20.09
C GLU A 281 -6.76 15.98 -20.31
N SER A 282 -5.78 15.10 -20.40
CA SER A 282 -4.41 15.50 -20.66
C SER A 282 -4.24 16.24 -21.98
N ALA A 283 -3.86 17.51 -21.92
CA ALA A 283 -3.50 18.28 -23.11
C ALA A 283 -2.35 17.60 -23.88
N ARG A 284 -1.33 17.10 -23.17
CA ARG A 284 -0.20 16.42 -23.80
C ARG A 284 -0.65 15.20 -24.60
N TRP A 285 -1.48 14.34 -24.01
CA TRP A 285 -1.98 13.16 -24.69
C TRP A 285 -2.88 13.48 -25.89
N LEU A 286 -3.76 14.48 -25.76
CA LEU A 286 -4.61 14.92 -26.87
C LEU A 286 -3.77 15.36 -28.07
N LEU A 287 -2.65 16.05 -27.81
CA LEU A 287 -1.73 16.48 -28.86
C LEU A 287 -0.93 15.34 -29.47
N THR A 288 -0.38 14.43 -28.66
CA THR A 288 0.40 13.30 -29.17
C THR A 288 -0.45 12.26 -29.91
N THR A 289 -1.75 12.21 -29.64
CA THR A 289 -2.71 11.35 -30.35
C THR A 289 -3.34 12.00 -31.58
N GLY A 290 -2.97 13.24 -31.91
CA GLY A 290 -3.47 13.97 -33.08
C GLY A 290 -4.83 14.63 -32.90
N ARG A 291 -5.41 14.65 -31.70
CA ARG A 291 -6.66 15.37 -31.38
C ARG A 291 -6.37 16.82 -30.99
N LEU A 292 -5.87 17.60 -31.95
CA LEU A 292 -5.43 18.98 -31.74
C LEU A 292 -6.54 19.90 -31.25
N ASP A 293 -7.73 19.83 -31.85
CA ASP A 293 -8.87 20.71 -31.50
C ASP A 293 -9.30 20.52 -30.04
N TRP A 294 -9.40 19.27 -29.60
CA TRP A 294 -9.71 18.95 -28.20
C TRP A 294 -8.60 19.41 -27.25
N GLY A 295 -7.33 19.25 -27.66
CA GLY A 295 -6.19 19.73 -26.88
C GLY A 295 -6.20 21.25 -26.68
N LEU A 296 -6.52 21.99 -27.75
CA LEU A 296 -6.72 23.44 -27.72
C LEU A 296 -7.86 23.86 -26.80
N GLN A 297 -9.01 23.19 -26.91
CA GLN A 297 -10.19 23.48 -26.07
C GLN A 297 -9.89 23.29 -24.57
N GLU A 298 -9.20 22.22 -24.18
CA GLU A 298 -8.84 22.00 -22.78
C GLU A 298 -7.80 23.04 -22.30
N LEU A 299 -6.83 23.43 -23.14
CA LEU A 299 -5.87 24.51 -22.81
C LEU A 299 -6.58 25.86 -22.62
N TRP A 300 -7.51 26.23 -23.49
CA TRP A 300 -8.32 27.44 -23.35
C TRP A 300 -9.17 27.42 -22.09
N ARG A 301 -9.78 26.27 -21.77
CA ARG A 301 -10.56 26.09 -20.54
C ARG A 301 -9.69 26.33 -19.30
N VAL A 302 -8.49 25.77 -19.26
CA VAL A 302 -7.56 25.99 -18.13
C VAL A 302 -7.06 27.43 -18.09
N ALA A 303 -6.78 28.05 -19.24
CA ALA A 303 -6.36 29.45 -19.32
C ALA A 303 -7.45 30.39 -18.77
N ALA A 304 -8.72 30.13 -19.11
CA ALA A 304 -9.86 30.88 -18.61
C ALA A 304 -9.99 30.77 -17.07
N ILE A 305 -9.89 29.56 -16.51
CA ILE A 305 -9.97 29.32 -15.05
C ILE A 305 -8.81 30.02 -14.31
N ASN A 306 -7.64 30.09 -14.94
CA ASN A 306 -6.46 30.77 -14.39
C ASN A 306 -6.45 32.29 -14.59
N GLY A 307 -7.49 32.87 -15.22
CA GLY A 307 -7.56 34.30 -15.50
C GLY A 307 -6.64 34.77 -16.63
N LYS A 308 -6.14 33.84 -17.46
CA LYS A 308 -5.27 34.10 -18.62
C LYS A 308 -6.03 33.96 -19.94
N GLY A 309 -7.27 34.44 -20.00
CA GLY A 309 -8.12 34.34 -21.21
C GLY A 309 -7.52 34.99 -22.45
N ALA A 310 -6.71 36.05 -22.28
CA ALA A 310 -6.03 36.74 -23.39
C ALA A 310 -5.02 35.86 -24.17
N VAL A 311 -4.61 34.71 -23.62
CA VAL A 311 -3.71 33.76 -24.29
C VAL A 311 -4.45 32.98 -25.39
N GLN A 312 -5.78 33.04 -25.44
CA GLN A 312 -6.59 32.35 -26.45
C GLN A 312 -6.19 32.75 -27.88
N ASP A 313 -5.89 34.03 -28.13
CA ASP A 313 -5.46 34.52 -29.45
C ASP A 313 -4.05 34.06 -29.83
N THR A 314 -3.20 33.75 -28.84
CA THR A 314 -1.83 33.27 -29.07
C THR A 314 -1.72 31.75 -29.24
N LEU A 315 -2.69 31.00 -28.70
CA LEU A 315 -2.74 29.54 -28.78
C LEU A 315 -3.44 29.10 -30.07
N THR A 316 -2.69 29.08 -31.18
CA THR A 316 -3.15 28.54 -32.46
C THR A 316 -2.70 27.09 -32.65
N PRO A 317 -3.40 26.28 -33.47
CA PRO A 317 -2.99 24.89 -33.76
C PRO A 317 -1.54 24.78 -34.28
N GLU A 318 -1.08 25.80 -35.00
CA GLU A 318 0.30 25.91 -35.50
C GLU A 318 1.31 26.02 -34.36
N VAL A 319 1.04 26.85 -33.35
CA VAL A 319 1.89 26.99 -32.16
C VAL A 319 1.97 25.66 -31.41
N LEU A 320 0.85 24.94 -31.25
CA LEU A 320 0.84 23.64 -30.58
C LEU A 320 1.62 22.58 -31.36
N LEU A 321 1.43 22.49 -32.69
CA LEU A 321 2.19 21.57 -33.53
C LEU A 321 3.69 21.88 -33.49
N SER A 322 4.06 23.17 -33.53
CA SER A 322 5.45 23.59 -33.39
C SER A 322 6.04 23.17 -32.04
N ALA A 323 5.22 23.18 -30.98
CA ALA A 323 5.65 22.82 -29.64
C ALA A 323 5.77 21.30 -29.40
N MET A 324 5.04 20.51 -30.18
CA MET A 324 5.04 19.05 -30.11
C MET A 324 6.03 18.40 -31.08
N ARG A 325 6.61 19.16 -32.02
CA ARG A 325 7.42 18.62 -33.12
C ARG A 325 8.58 17.75 -32.64
N GLU A 326 9.28 18.17 -31.60
CA GLU A 326 10.38 17.39 -31.01
C GLU A 326 9.86 16.09 -30.39
N GLU A 327 8.78 16.15 -29.58
CA GLU A 327 8.21 14.95 -28.92
C GLU A 327 7.66 13.94 -29.93
N LEU A 328 6.99 14.41 -30.98
CA LEU A 328 6.45 13.56 -32.06
C LEU A 328 7.57 12.91 -32.88
N SER A 329 8.71 13.59 -33.06
CA SER A 329 9.88 13.03 -33.76
C SER A 329 10.67 12.03 -32.91
N MET A 330 10.64 12.18 -31.58
CA MET A 330 11.37 11.36 -30.62
C MET A 330 10.62 10.08 -30.21
N GLY A 331 9.77 9.52 -31.07
CA GLY A 331 9.08 8.23 -30.83
C GLY A 331 10.07 7.06 -30.68
N GLN A 332 10.78 7.00 -29.55
CA GLN A 332 11.70 5.93 -29.23
C GLN A 332 10.87 4.68 -28.93
N PRO A 333 11.20 3.52 -29.53
CA PRO A 333 10.53 2.28 -29.21
C PRO A 333 10.73 1.96 -27.71
N PRO A 334 9.70 1.45 -27.00
CA PRO A 334 9.83 1.06 -25.62
C PRO A 334 10.93 0.00 -25.52
N ALA A 335 12.04 0.36 -24.86
CA ALA A 335 13.14 -0.57 -24.69
C ALA A 335 12.64 -1.79 -23.89
N SER A 336 12.88 -2.98 -24.45
CA SER A 336 12.33 -4.22 -23.90
C SER A 336 12.87 -4.50 -22.51
N LEU A 337 12.03 -5.04 -21.62
CA LEU A 337 12.38 -5.38 -20.22
C LEU A 337 13.66 -6.23 -20.12
N GLY A 338 13.91 -7.08 -21.12
CA GLY A 338 15.09 -7.93 -21.21
C GLY A 338 16.40 -7.15 -21.40
N THR A 339 16.38 -5.91 -21.89
CA THR A 339 17.60 -5.10 -22.06
C THR A 339 18.25 -4.75 -20.72
N LEU A 340 17.45 -4.47 -19.69
CA LEU A 340 17.92 -4.18 -18.32
C LEU A 340 18.72 -5.36 -17.74
N LEU A 341 18.20 -6.57 -17.91
CA LEU A 341 18.82 -7.81 -17.44
C LEU A 341 19.90 -8.33 -18.37
N ARG A 342 20.02 -7.84 -19.60
CA ARG A 342 21.09 -8.25 -20.53
C ARG A 342 22.35 -7.40 -20.41
N MET A 343 22.29 -6.20 -19.85
CA MET A 343 23.47 -5.31 -19.78
C MET A 343 24.26 -5.49 -18.48
N PRO A 344 25.55 -5.89 -18.51
CA PRO A 344 26.30 -6.25 -17.30
C PRO A 344 26.38 -5.14 -16.24
N GLY A 345 26.58 -3.88 -16.64
CA GLY A 345 26.62 -2.75 -15.70
C GLY A 345 25.25 -2.36 -15.11
N LEU A 346 24.14 -2.73 -15.76
CA LEU A 346 22.78 -2.43 -15.34
C LEU A 346 22.11 -3.59 -14.61
N ARG A 347 22.50 -4.84 -14.88
CA ARG A 347 22.00 -6.05 -14.24
C ARG A 347 22.01 -5.93 -12.71
N PHE A 348 23.18 -5.62 -12.17
CA PHE A 348 23.37 -5.52 -10.73
C PHE A 348 22.53 -4.39 -10.09
N ARG A 349 22.49 -3.21 -10.73
CA ARG A 349 21.64 -2.08 -10.31
C ARG A 349 20.16 -2.44 -10.34
N THR A 350 19.74 -3.16 -11.39
CA THR A 350 18.37 -3.63 -11.58
C THR A 350 17.98 -4.62 -10.48
N CYS A 351 18.77 -5.67 -10.26
CA CYS A 351 18.48 -6.69 -9.24
C CYS A 351 18.34 -6.10 -7.82
N ILE A 352 19.27 -5.23 -7.41
CA ILE A 352 19.22 -4.62 -6.07
C ILE A 352 18.06 -3.64 -5.96
N SER A 353 17.82 -2.82 -6.99
CA SER A 353 16.66 -1.93 -6.99
C SER A 353 15.36 -2.73 -6.86
N THR A 354 15.19 -3.79 -7.66
CA THR A 354 14.00 -4.66 -7.58
C THR A 354 13.85 -5.33 -6.23
N LEU A 355 14.95 -5.72 -5.58
CA LEU A 355 14.93 -6.28 -4.23
C LEU A 355 14.45 -5.23 -3.20
N CYS A 356 14.91 -3.98 -3.30
CA CYS A 356 14.46 -2.91 -2.41
C CYS A 356 12.96 -2.60 -2.59
N TRP A 357 12.49 -2.55 -3.84
CA TRP A 357 11.07 -2.40 -4.14
C TRP A 357 10.23 -3.57 -3.58
N PHE A 358 10.70 -4.81 -3.77
CA PHE A 358 10.08 -6.01 -3.22
C PHE A 358 10.00 -5.91 -1.69
N ALA A 359 11.10 -5.58 -1.02
CA ALA A 359 11.16 -5.45 0.43
C ALA A 359 10.16 -4.42 0.95
N PHE A 360 10.04 -3.26 0.30
CA PHE A 360 8.99 -2.30 0.64
C PHE A 360 7.61 -2.94 0.60
N GLY A 361 7.21 -3.49 -0.55
CA GLY A 361 5.87 -4.03 -0.72
C GLY A 361 5.57 -5.19 0.23
N PHE A 362 6.53 -6.09 0.37
CA PHE A 362 6.45 -7.24 1.27
C PHE A 362 6.26 -6.83 2.72
N THR A 363 7.12 -5.94 3.22
CA THR A 363 7.12 -5.58 4.64
C THR A 363 5.98 -4.64 4.98
N PHE A 364 5.70 -3.65 4.13
CA PHE A 364 4.63 -2.68 4.36
C PHE A 364 3.27 -3.38 4.39
N PHE A 365 2.90 -4.11 3.33
CA PHE A 365 1.59 -4.76 3.27
C PHE A 365 1.50 -5.99 4.20
N GLY A 366 2.61 -6.68 4.46
CA GLY A 366 2.64 -7.78 5.43
C GLY A 366 2.32 -7.35 6.86
N LEU A 367 2.80 -6.17 7.28
CA LEU A 367 2.56 -5.64 8.63
C LEU A 367 1.34 -4.73 8.70
N ALA A 368 1.18 -3.79 7.76
CA ALA A 368 0.11 -2.79 7.80
C ALA A 368 -1.28 -3.41 7.60
N LEU A 369 -1.38 -4.61 7.01
CA LEU A 369 -2.65 -5.34 6.85
C LEU A 369 -2.96 -6.31 8.01
N ASP A 370 -2.16 -6.32 9.09
CA ASP A 370 -2.42 -7.13 10.29
C ASP A 370 -2.06 -6.40 11.58
N LEU A 371 -2.72 -5.25 11.76
CA LEU A 371 -2.52 -4.39 12.93
C LEU A 371 -2.88 -5.07 14.25
N GLN A 372 -3.77 -6.08 14.24
CA GLN A 372 -4.17 -6.82 15.45
C GLN A 372 -3.02 -7.61 16.07
N ALA A 373 -2.06 -8.09 15.26
CA ALA A 373 -0.91 -8.82 15.75
C ALA A 373 0.16 -7.90 16.39
N LEU A 374 0.13 -6.60 16.07
CA LEU A 374 1.17 -5.63 16.44
C LEU A 374 0.83 -4.82 17.68
N GLY A 375 -0.46 -4.66 18.00
CA GLY A 375 -0.91 -3.84 19.12
C GLY A 375 -2.33 -4.15 19.56
N SER A 376 -2.67 -3.72 20.78
CA SER A 376 -3.99 -3.95 21.38
C SER A 376 -5.08 -3.06 20.78
N ASN A 377 -4.73 -1.83 20.37
CA ASN A 377 -5.68 -0.86 19.82
C ASN A 377 -5.36 -0.56 18.35
N ILE A 378 -6.05 -1.27 17.46
CA ILE A 378 -5.88 -1.13 16.00
C ILE A 378 -6.26 0.25 15.46
N PHE A 379 -7.19 0.97 16.10
CA PHE A 379 -7.58 2.32 15.68
C PHE A 379 -6.45 3.31 15.91
N LEU A 380 -5.87 3.30 17.12
CA LEU A 380 -4.70 4.11 17.44
C LEU A 380 -3.49 3.73 16.59
N LEU A 381 -3.26 2.43 16.40
CA LEU A 381 -2.13 1.97 15.60
C LEU A 381 -2.21 2.45 14.13
N GLN A 382 -3.39 2.34 13.51
CA GLN A 382 -3.64 2.86 12.16
C GLN A 382 -3.43 4.38 12.09
N MET A 383 -3.90 5.14 13.09
CA MET A 383 -3.70 6.58 13.16
C MET A 383 -2.21 6.93 13.28
N PHE A 384 -1.47 6.25 14.16
CA PHE A 384 -0.04 6.48 14.35
C PHE A 384 0.79 6.14 13.12
N ILE A 385 0.42 5.11 12.34
CA ILE A 385 1.03 4.84 11.04
C ILE A 385 0.91 6.06 10.13
N GLY A 386 -0.29 6.65 10.03
CA GLY A 386 -0.51 7.86 9.23
C GLY A 386 0.30 9.06 9.74
N VAL A 387 0.32 9.28 11.05
CA VAL A 387 1.02 10.41 11.68
C VAL A 387 2.53 10.30 11.55
N VAL A 388 3.11 9.11 11.71
CA VAL A 388 4.57 8.89 11.64
C VAL A 388 5.06 8.82 10.20
N ASP A 389 4.23 8.38 9.25
CA ASP A 389 4.57 8.36 7.84
C ASP A 389 4.84 9.76 7.26
N ILE A 390 4.14 10.81 7.73
CA ILE A 390 4.34 12.21 7.30
C ILE A 390 5.77 12.71 7.61
N PRO A 391 6.24 12.76 8.88
CA PRO A 391 7.58 13.20 9.21
C PRO A 391 8.65 12.24 8.69
N ALA A 392 8.39 10.94 8.59
CA ALA A 392 9.33 10.01 7.99
C ALA A 392 9.59 10.32 6.51
N LYS A 393 8.54 10.62 5.73
CA LYS A 393 8.66 11.05 4.33
C LYS A 393 9.37 12.40 4.19
N MET A 394 8.99 13.39 5.01
CA MET A 394 9.64 14.71 4.99
C MET A 394 11.12 14.62 5.40
N GLY A 395 11.43 13.85 6.44
CA GLY A 395 12.79 13.56 6.88
C GLY A 395 13.61 12.87 5.79
N ALA A 396 13.03 11.89 5.08
CA ALA A 396 13.70 11.23 3.96
C ALA A 396 14.07 12.22 2.84
N LEU A 397 13.17 13.15 2.48
CA LEU A 397 13.46 14.20 1.49
C LEU A 397 14.61 15.11 1.92
N LEU A 398 14.67 15.49 3.21
CA LEU A 398 15.77 16.28 3.74
C LEU A 398 17.08 15.46 3.76
N LEU A 399 17.05 14.22 4.22
CA LEU A 399 18.23 13.34 4.26
C LEU A 399 18.79 13.04 2.86
N LEU A 400 17.93 12.89 1.85
CA LEU A 400 18.33 12.77 0.44
C LEU A 400 19.17 13.96 -0.05
N SER A 401 18.87 15.16 0.45
CA SER A 401 19.60 16.38 0.10
C SER A 401 20.94 16.50 0.83
N HIS A 402 21.03 16.02 2.07
CA HIS A 402 22.22 16.15 2.92
C HIS A 402 23.18 14.96 2.82
N LEU A 403 22.69 13.74 3.00
CA LEU A 403 23.50 12.52 3.04
C LEU A 403 23.67 11.85 1.67
N GLY A 404 22.79 12.16 0.72
CA GLY A 404 22.74 11.48 -0.58
C GLY A 404 21.73 10.34 -0.61
N ARG A 405 21.62 9.68 -1.76
CA ARG A 405 20.54 8.71 -2.05
C ARG A 405 20.84 7.35 -1.46
N ARG A 406 22.07 6.86 -1.61
CA ARG A 406 22.49 5.53 -1.16
C ARG A 406 22.40 5.37 0.36
N PRO A 407 23.03 6.23 1.19
CA PRO A 407 22.98 6.05 2.63
C PRO A 407 21.57 6.27 3.18
N THR A 408 20.78 7.18 2.60
CA THR A 408 19.40 7.41 3.03
C THR A 408 18.52 6.18 2.79
N LEU A 409 18.62 5.54 1.62
CA LEU A 409 17.90 4.29 1.34
C LEU A 409 18.35 3.16 2.28
N ALA A 410 19.66 2.97 2.42
CA ALA A 410 20.19 1.90 3.25
C ALA A 410 19.82 2.11 4.73
N ALA A 411 19.99 3.32 5.27
CA ALA A 411 19.67 3.64 6.65
C ALA A 411 18.18 3.49 6.96
N SER A 412 17.29 3.92 6.04
CA SER A 412 15.84 3.77 6.24
C SER A 412 15.39 2.30 6.24
N LEU A 413 15.91 1.48 5.33
CA LEU A 413 15.62 0.04 5.30
C LEU A 413 16.23 -0.72 6.50
N LEU A 414 17.46 -0.39 6.89
CA LEU A 414 18.12 -0.99 8.05
C LEU A 414 17.39 -0.61 9.34
N LEU A 415 17.06 0.67 9.54
CA LEU A 415 16.29 1.14 10.69
C LEU A 415 14.94 0.43 10.75
N ALA A 416 14.22 0.37 9.63
CA ALA A 416 12.93 -0.31 9.54
C ALA A 416 13.04 -1.78 9.97
N GLY A 417 13.96 -2.52 9.36
CA GLY A 417 14.17 -3.93 9.65
C GLY A 417 14.63 -4.20 11.07
N LEU A 418 15.55 -3.38 11.61
CA LEU A 418 16.01 -3.50 13.00
C LEU A 418 14.91 -3.19 14.01
N CYS A 419 14.05 -2.19 13.76
CA CYS A 419 12.89 -1.94 14.61
C CYS A 419 11.91 -3.13 14.63
N ILE A 420 11.67 -3.74 13.47
CA ILE A 420 10.79 -4.92 13.34
C ILE A 420 11.44 -6.15 14.01
N LEU A 421 12.75 -6.36 13.83
CA LEU A 421 13.49 -7.44 14.51
C LEU A 421 13.50 -7.23 16.02
N ALA A 422 13.73 -6.01 16.51
CA ALA A 422 13.67 -5.70 17.93
C ALA A 422 12.30 -6.06 18.53
N ASN A 423 11.23 -5.90 17.76
CA ASN A 423 9.86 -6.28 18.17
C ASN A 423 9.70 -7.78 18.46
N THR A 424 10.54 -8.64 17.85
CA THR A 424 10.53 -10.09 18.15
C THR A 424 10.94 -10.40 19.59
N LEU A 425 11.80 -9.56 20.18
CA LEU A 425 12.32 -9.71 21.54
C LEU A 425 11.39 -9.10 22.61
N VAL A 426 10.40 -8.29 22.20
CA VAL A 426 9.51 -7.62 23.13
C VAL A 426 8.43 -8.60 23.62
N PRO A 427 8.20 -8.75 24.94
CA PRO A 427 7.13 -9.59 25.48
C PRO A 427 5.72 -9.05 25.14
N HIS A 428 4.70 -9.93 25.19
CA HIS A 428 3.31 -9.58 24.82
C HIS A 428 2.64 -8.57 25.75
N GLU A 429 3.11 -8.45 26.99
CA GLU A 429 2.58 -7.52 27.98
C GLU A 429 2.92 -6.07 27.66
N MET A 430 4.07 -5.82 27.02
CA MET A 430 4.54 -4.47 26.66
C MET A 430 3.94 -3.99 25.32
N GLY A 431 2.60 -3.97 25.23
CA GLY A 431 1.87 -3.63 24.00
C GLY A 431 2.19 -2.24 23.43
N ALA A 432 2.47 -1.26 24.28
CA ALA A 432 2.85 0.09 23.86
C ALA A 432 4.22 0.10 23.14
N LEU A 433 5.21 -0.61 23.68
CA LEU A 433 6.54 -0.71 23.08
C LEU A 433 6.51 -1.46 21.75
N ARG A 434 5.73 -2.56 21.66
CA ARG A 434 5.49 -3.26 20.38
C ARG A 434 4.86 -2.35 19.33
N SER A 435 3.83 -1.62 19.71
CA SER A 435 3.14 -0.68 18.82
C SER A 435 4.10 0.41 18.33
N ALA A 436 4.89 0.99 19.24
CA ALA A 436 5.87 2.03 18.90
C ALA A 436 6.93 1.51 17.91
N LEU A 437 7.54 0.35 18.18
CA LEU A 437 8.52 -0.25 17.28
C LEU A 437 7.94 -0.61 15.90
N ALA A 438 6.70 -1.11 15.87
CA ALA A 438 6.02 -1.43 14.62
C ALA A 438 5.74 -0.17 13.78
N VAL A 439 5.26 0.90 14.40
CA VAL A 439 5.00 2.18 13.73
C VAL A 439 6.30 2.82 13.24
N LEU A 440 7.36 2.82 14.06
CA LEU A 440 8.68 3.31 13.66
C LEU A 440 9.25 2.49 12.50
N GLY A 441 9.09 1.16 12.54
CA GLY A 441 9.46 0.26 11.46
C GLY A 441 8.75 0.59 10.16
N LEU A 442 7.41 0.69 10.19
CA LEU A 442 6.58 1.05 9.05
C LEU A 442 6.89 2.45 8.51
N GLY A 443 7.14 3.42 9.39
CA GLY A 443 7.60 4.76 9.01
C GLY A 443 8.94 4.72 8.28
N GLY A 444 9.90 3.91 8.74
CA GLY A 444 11.17 3.65 8.06
C GLY A 444 10.98 3.02 6.67
N VAL A 445 10.04 2.07 6.54
CA VAL A 445 9.66 1.48 5.24
C VAL A 445 9.05 2.54 4.31
N GLY A 446 8.21 3.44 4.83
CA GLY A 446 7.64 4.57 4.07
C GLY A 446 8.69 5.58 3.61
N ALA A 447 9.69 5.87 4.46
CA ALA A 447 10.86 6.68 4.10
C ALA A 447 11.69 6.01 3.00
N ALA A 448 11.95 4.70 3.11
CA ALA A 448 12.65 3.93 2.10
C ALA A 448 11.92 3.93 0.75
N PHE A 449 10.58 3.86 0.76
CA PHE A 449 9.76 3.98 -0.45
C PHE A 449 9.92 5.32 -1.16
N THR A 450 9.93 6.41 -0.39
CA THR A 450 10.14 7.76 -0.94
C THR A 450 11.55 7.89 -1.52
N CYS A 451 12.54 7.28 -0.88
CA CYS A 451 13.90 7.27 -1.36
C CYS A 451 14.06 6.46 -2.65
N ILE A 452 13.52 5.24 -2.72
CA ILE A 452 13.67 4.35 -3.88
C ILE A 452 12.91 4.86 -5.12
N THR A 453 11.78 5.56 -4.95
CA THR A 453 11.03 6.14 -6.08
C THR A 453 11.86 7.21 -6.78
N ILE A 454 12.52 8.08 -6.02
CA ILE A 454 13.43 9.11 -6.55
C ILE A 454 14.70 8.45 -7.08
N TYR A 455 15.33 7.58 -6.30
CA TYR A 455 16.61 6.99 -6.65
C TYR A 455 16.54 6.08 -7.88
N SER A 456 15.42 5.39 -8.11
CA SER A 456 15.18 4.62 -9.34
C SER A 456 15.22 5.51 -10.58
N SER A 457 14.76 6.76 -10.49
CA SER A 457 14.83 7.69 -11.62
C SER A 457 16.27 8.14 -11.93
N GLU A 458 17.16 8.16 -10.94
CA GLU A 458 18.56 8.58 -11.09
C GLU A 458 19.51 7.41 -11.45
N LEU A 459 19.16 6.18 -11.04
CA LEU A 459 19.98 4.98 -11.27
C LEU A 459 20.00 4.50 -12.73
N PHE A 460 18.91 4.74 -13.46
CA PHE A 460 18.67 4.21 -14.79
C PHE A 460 18.67 5.33 -15.86
N PRO A 461 19.19 5.03 -17.06
CA PRO A 461 19.24 6.00 -18.14
C PRO A 461 17.82 6.33 -18.62
N THR A 462 17.61 7.54 -19.16
CA THR A 462 16.29 8.03 -19.61
C THR A 462 15.53 7.01 -20.45
N VAL A 463 16.20 6.37 -21.41
CA VAL A 463 15.64 5.37 -22.34
C VAL A 463 15.10 4.11 -21.64
N LEU A 464 15.65 3.75 -20.48
CA LEU A 464 15.29 2.55 -19.72
C LEU A 464 14.59 2.86 -18.39
N ARG A 465 14.49 4.12 -18.01
CA ARG A 465 14.04 4.57 -16.70
C ARG A 465 12.62 4.11 -16.39
N MET A 466 11.69 4.35 -17.31
CA MET A 466 10.29 3.94 -17.13
C MET A 466 10.14 2.43 -17.04
N THR A 467 10.90 1.68 -17.85
CA THR A 467 10.94 0.22 -17.81
C THR A 467 11.45 -0.29 -16.47
N ALA A 468 12.52 0.32 -15.93
CA ALA A 468 13.11 -0.07 -14.65
C ALA A 468 12.22 0.28 -13.46
N VAL A 469 11.64 1.47 -13.44
CA VAL A 469 10.64 1.87 -12.43
C VAL A 469 9.41 0.96 -12.50
N GLY A 470 8.96 0.61 -13.71
CA GLY A 470 7.87 -0.35 -13.92
C GLY A 470 8.19 -1.73 -13.33
N LEU A 471 9.38 -2.28 -13.62
CA LEU A 471 9.84 -3.54 -13.04
C LEU A 471 9.93 -3.48 -11.51
N GLY A 472 10.46 -2.38 -10.95
CA GLY A 472 10.48 -2.14 -9.50
C GLY A 472 9.08 -2.17 -8.91
N GLN A 473 8.13 -1.44 -9.50
CA GLN A 473 6.73 -1.46 -9.04
C GLN A 473 6.12 -2.86 -9.11
N MET A 474 6.37 -3.62 -10.18
CA MET A 474 5.91 -5.02 -10.27
C MET A 474 6.49 -5.89 -9.15
N ALA A 475 7.78 -5.72 -8.83
CA ALA A 475 8.42 -6.43 -7.71
C ALA A 475 7.80 -6.03 -6.36
N ALA A 476 7.51 -4.74 -6.14
CA ALA A 476 6.80 -4.29 -4.95
C ALA A 476 5.39 -4.89 -4.84
N ARG A 477 4.66 -5.02 -5.95
CA ARG A 477 3.36 -5.70 -5.96
C ARG A 477 3.49 -7.19 -5.68
N GLY A 478 4.51 -7.86 -6.23
CA GLY A 478 4.81 -9.25 -5.90
C GLY A 478 5.10 -9.44 -4.41
N GLY A 479 5.92 -8.56 -3.83
CA GLY A 479 6.17 -8.52 -2.38
C GLY A 479 4.88 -8.31 -1.60
N ALA A 480 4.05 -7.34 -2.00
CA ALA A 480 2.78 -7.06 -1.35
C ALA A 480 1.85 -8.29 -1.31
N ILE A 481 1.75 -9.05 -2.42
CA ILE A 481 0.92 -10.27 -2.48
C ILE A 481 1.45 -11.36 -1.56
N LEU A 482 2.77 -11.55 -1.49
CA LEU A 482 3.42 -12.55 -0.63
C LEU A 482 3.42 -12.16 0.84
N GLY A 483 3.40 -10.86 1.16
CA GLY A 483 3.44 -10.35 2.54
C GLY A 483 2.40 -11.02 3.44
N PRO A 484 1.09 -10.83 3.20
CA PRO A 484 0.02 -11.46 3.98
C PRO A 484 0.16 -12.97 4.19
N LEU A 485 0.71 -13.71 3.22
CA LEU A 485 0.85 -15.16 3.29
C LEU A 485 1.91 -15.59 4.32
N VAL A 486 2.92 -14.75 4.56
CA VAL A 486 3.97 -15.01 5.57
C VAL A 486 3.41 -15.03 6.99
N ARG A 487 2.24 -14.42 7.22
CA ARG A 487 1.54 -14.53 8.51
C ARG A 487 1.11 -15.96 8.84
N LEU A 488 0.92 -16.82 7.84
CA LEU A 488 0.60 -18.24 8.05
C LEU A 488 1.75 -19.00 8.74
N LEU A 489 2.98 -18.50 8.68
CA LEU A 489 4.09 -19.03 9.47
C LEU A 489 3.88 -18.83 10.98
N GLY A 490 2.98 -17.94 11.39
CA GLY A 490 2.60 -17.71 12.78
C GLY A 490 2.07 -18.97 13.49
N VAL A 491 1.52 -19.94 12.74
CA VAL A 491 1.09 -21.24 13.27
C VAL A 491 2.26 -22.02 13.88
N HIS A 492 3.46 -21.91 13.31
CA HIS A 492 4.66 -22.57 13.82
C HIS A 492 5.32 -21.78 14.95
N GLY A 493 5.07 -20.47 15.01
CA GLY A 493 5.51 -19.63 16.11
C GLY A 493 5.17 -18.16 15.88
N PRO A 494 4.70 -17.43 16.91
CA PRO A 494 4.22 -16.05 16.76
C PRO A 494 5.32 -15.06 16.33
N TRP A 495 6.59 -15.39 16.55
CA TRP A 495 7.75 -14.56 16.21
C TRP A 495 8.27 -14.76 14.78
N LEU A 496 7.91 -15.85 14.09
CA LEU A 496 8.42 -16.15 12.74
C LEU A 496 8.04 -15.08 11.71
N PRO A 497 6.78 -14.61 11.61
CA PRO A 497 6.43 -13.60 10.61
C PRO A 497 7.24 -12.31 10.80
N LEU A 498 7.37 -11.83 12.04
CA LEU A 498 8.15 -10.64 12.36
C LEU A 498 9.64 -10.81 12.04
N LEU A 499 10.20 -12.00 12.25
CA LEU A 499 11.58 -12.31 11.85
C LEU A 499 11.76 -12.20 10.34
N VAL A 500 10.82 -12.74 9.54
CA VAL A 500 10.88 -12.63 8.07
C VAL A 500 10.71 -11.18 7.62
N TYR A 501 9.72 -10.47 8.18
CA TYR A 501 9.49 -9.05 7.89
C TYR A 501 10.66 -8.16 8.31
N GLY A 502 11.42 -8.52 9.34
CA GLY A 502 12.60 -7.76 9.77
C GLY A 502 13.86 -8.08 8.95
N THR A 503 14.07 -9.35 8.58
CA THR A 503 15.29 -9.78 7.86
C THR A 503 15.32 -9.32 6.40
N VAL A 504 14.18 -9.38 5.68
CA VAL A 504 14.08 -8.96 4.28
C VAL A 504 14.52 -7.50 4.05
N PRO A 505 14.02 -6.49 4.79
CA PRO A 505 14.47 -5.12 4.65
C PRO A 505 15.91 -4.91 5.14
N VAL A 506 16.40 -5.64 6.15
CA VAL A 506 17.83 -5.57 6.55
C VAL A 506 18.73 -6.03 5.40
N LEU A 507 18.46 -7.20 4.83
CA LEU A 507 19.24 -7.72 3.69
C LEU A 507 19.17 -6.78 2.48
N SER A 508 17.99 -6.21 2.23
CA SER A 508 17.79 -5.25 1.13
C SER A 508 18.52 -3.92 1.40
N GLY A 509 18.54 -3.44 2.64
CA GLY A 509 19.29 -2.25 3.05
C GLY A 509 20.80 -2.46 2.96
N LEU A 510 21.31 -3.63 3.35
CA LEU A 510 22.71 -4.00 3.14
C LEU A 510 23.06 -4.10 1.65
N ALA A 511 22.18 -4.71 0.84
CA ALA A 511 22.36 -4.76 -0.61
C ALA A 511 22.33 -3.35 -1.24
N ALA A 512 21.49 -2.45 -0.74
CA ALA A 512 21.40 -1.07 -1.22
C ALA A 512 22.72 -0.30 -1.06
N LEU A 513 23.58 -0.65 -0.08
CA LEU A 513 24.92 -0.07 0.07
C LEU A 513 25.85 -0.35 -1.12
N LEU A 514 25.55 -1.38 -1.93
CA LEU A 514 26.34 -1.73 -3.11
C LEU A 514 25.95 -0.88 -4.34
N LEU A 515 24.83 -0.15 -4.28
CA LEU A 515 24.42 0.76 -5.35
C LEU A 515 25.37 1.97 -5.48
N PRO A 516 25.47 2.59 -6.66
CA PRO A 516 26.28 3.78 -6.86
C PRO A 516 25.58 5.03 -6.29
N GLU A 517 26.30 5.89 -5.57
CA GLU A 517 25.75 7.18 -5.16
C GLU A 517 25.50 8.06 -6.40
N THR A 518 24.35 8.74 -6.44
CA THR A 518 23.91 9.58 -7.56
C THR A 518 23.84 11.07 -7.20
N GLN A 519 24.02 11.42 -5.92
CA GLN A 519 24.03 12.82 -5.49
C GLN A 519 25.05 13.63 -6.28
N SER A 520 24.61 14.79 -6.80
CA SER A 520 25.40 15.74 -7.61
C SER A 520 25.96 15.20 -8.94
N LEU A 521 25.61 13.98 -9.35
CA LEU A 521 25.96 13.47 -10.68
C LEU A 521 24.91 13.90 -11.72
N PRO A 522 25.32 14.17 -12.97
CA PRO A 522 24.37 14.37 -14.05
C PRO A 522 23.54 13.09 -14.26
N LEU A 523 22.25 13.27 -14.59
CA LEU A 523 21.39 12.14 -14.91
C LEU A 523 21.96 11.41 -16.12
N PRO A 524 22.02 10.07 -16.09
CA PRO A 524 22.44 9.31 -17.25
C PRO A 524 21.37 9.44 -18.35
N ASP A 525 21.78 9.88 -19.53
CA ASP A 525 20.91 9.95 -20.70
C ASP A 525 21.05 8.70 -21.55
N THR A 526 22.28 8.21 -21.69
CA THR A 526 22.60 7.05 -22.52
C THR A 526 23.05 5.85 -21.68
N ILE A 527 23.01 4.66 -22.29
CA ILE A 527 23.57 3.44 -21.70
C ILE A 527 25.09 3.60 -21.46
N GLN A 528 25.78 4.35 -22.33
CA GLN A 528 27.22 4.59 -22.24
C GLN A 528 27.57 5.43 -21.01
N ASP A 529 26.74 6.41 -20.62
CA ASP A 529 26.95 7.20 -19.40
C ASP A 529 27.00 6.33 -18.14
N VAL A 530 26.12 5.34 -18.08
CA VAL A 530 26.08 4.37 -16.98
C VAL A 530 27.31 3.46 -16.97
N GLN A 531 27.78 3.04 -18.14
CA GLN A 531 29.01 2.25 -18.27
C GLN A 531 30.23 3.07 -17.85
N ASN A 532 30.31 4.34 -18.27
CA ASN A 532 31.39 5.26 -17.90
C ASN A 532 31.44 5.55 -16.39
N GLN A 533 30.27 5.67 -15.74
CA GLN A 533 30.19 5.77 -14.28
C GLN A 533 30.73 4.51 -13.58
N ALA A 534 30.46 3.31 -14.13
CA ALA A 534 30.99 2.06 -13.59
C ALA A 534 32.52 1.97 -13.75
N VAL A 535 33.07 2.43 -14.89
CA VAL A 535 34.52 2.48 -15.14
C VAL A 535 35.21 3.47 -14.21
N LYS A 536 34.66 4.68 -13.99
CA LYS A 536 35.22 5.66 -13.04
C LYS A 536 35.30 5.12 -11.60
N LYS A 537 34.32 4.31 -11.17
CA LYS A 537 34.36 3.64 -9.85
C LYS A 537 35.45 2.56 -9.80
N ALA A 538 35.65 1.83 -10.89
CA ALA A 538 36.72 0.83 -10.99
C ALA A 538 38.10 1.48 -10.98
N THR A 539 38.31 2.59 -11.69
CA THR A 539 39.60 3.31 -11.72
C THR A 539 39.92 4.04 -10.42
N HIS A 540 38.96 4.71 -9.77
CA HIS A 540 39.20 5.29 -8.43
C HIS A 540 39.32 4.24 -7.31
N GLY A 541 38.75 3.04 -7.48
CA GLY A 541 38.92 1.93 -6.53
C GLY A 541 40.26 1.20 -6.69
N THR A 542 40.94 1.32 -7.84
CA THR A 542 42.24 0.69 -8.12
C THR A 542 43.41 1.67 -8.11
N LEU A 543 43.18 2.96 -8.38
CA LEU A 543 44.20 4.00 -8.15
C LEU A 543 44.15 4.51 -6.71
N GLY A 544 44.61 3.65 -5.80
CA GLY A 544 45.49 4.15 -4.77
C GLY A 544 46.73 4.71 -5.46
N ASN A 545 46.97 6.01 -5.30
CA ASN A 545 48.19 6.72 -5.71
C ASN A 545 48.53 6.67 -7.21
N SER A 546 48.00 7.62 -7.98
CA SER A 546 48.89 8.32 -8.91
C SER A 546 48.59 9.82 -8.93
N VAL A 547 49.53 10.55 -8.33
CA VAL A 547 49.71 11.98 -8.46
C VAL A 547 50.10 12.24 -9.91
N LEU A 548 49.21 12.85 -10.70
CA LEU A 548 49.60 13.42 -11.99
C LEU A 548 49.41 14.94 -11.94
N LYS A 549 50.58 15.55 -11.73
CA LYS A 549 50.97 16.95 -11.74
C LYS A 549 50.20 17.79 -12.76
N SER A 550 49.76 18.95 -12.28
CA SER A 550 49.45 20.12 -13.09
C SER A 550 50.69 20.58 -13.86
N THR A 551 50.64 20.57 -15.18
CA THR A 551 51.47 21.47 -15.99
C THR A 551 50.70 22.77 -16.17
N GLN A 552 51.19 23.82 -15.52
CA GLN A 552 50.88 25.20 -15.86
C GLN A 552 51.39 25.50 -17.28
N PHE A 553 50.65 26.38 -17.96
CA PHE A 553 50.98 26.95 -19.27
C PHE A 553 52.33 27.67 -19.28
#